data_AF-A0A9D4KUC0-F1
#
_entry.id   AF-A0A9D4KUC0-F1
#
_cell.length_a   1.000
_cell.length_b   1.000
_cell.length_c   1.000
_cell.angle_alpha   90.00
_cell.angle_beta   90.00
_cell.angle_gamma   90.00
#
_symmetry.space_group_name_H-M   'P 1'
#
loop_
_entity.id
_entity.type
_entity.pdbx_description
1 polymer ?
#
loop_
_entity_poly.entity_id
_entity_poly.type
_entity_poly.pdbx_seq_one_letter_code
_entity_poly.pdbx_strand_id
1 'polypeptide(L)'
;MAETELNVDSLISRLLEVRGCRPGKIVQMTEAEVRGLCLKSREIFLQQPILLELEAPLKICGDIHGQYTDLMRLFEYGGFPPEANYLFLGDYVDRGKQSLETICLLLAYKIKYPENFFLLRGNHECASINRIYGFYDECKRRYNVKLWKTFTDCFNCLPIAAIIDEKIFCCHGGLSPDLQSMEQIRRIMRPTDVPDTGLLCDLLWSDPDKDVQGWGENDRGVSFTFGGDVVNKFLNRHDLDLICRAHQVVEDGYEFFAKRQLVTLFSAPNYCGEFDNAGGMMSVDETLMCSFQILKPSEKKAKYQYGGMYSGRPITPPRGPPKKN
;
A
#
# COMPACT_ATOMS: atom_id res chain seq x y z
N MET A 1 8.77 -15.97 31.16
CA MET A 1 9.23 -14.61 30.80
C MET A 1 7.98 -13.77 30.68
N ALA A 2 7.81 -12.74 31.50
CA ALA A 2 6.63 -11.87 31.42
C ALA A 2 6.62 -11.22 30.03
N GLU A 3 5.59 -11.48 29.22
CA GLU A 3 5.35 -10.73 28.01
C GLU A 3 5.08 -9.30 28.45
N THR A 4 6.02 -8.39 28.15
CA THR A 4 5.82 -6.97 28.37
C THR A 4 4.63 -6.55 27.53
N GLU A 5 3.59 -6.03 28.18
CA GLU A 5 2.35 -5.62 27.52
C GLU A 5 2.66 -4.58 26.43
N LEU A 6 2.17 -4.80 25.21
CA LEU A 6 2.44 -3.94 24.07
C LEU A 6 1.74 -2.58 24.27
N ASN A 7 2.51 -1.52 24.53
CA ASN A 7 1.98 -0.17 24.60
C ASN A 7 1.84 0.44 23.20
N VAL A 8 0.69 0.17 22.56
CA VAL A 8 0.38 0.62 21.20
C VAL A 8 0.34 2.15 21.09
N ASP A 9 -0.16 2.86 22.11
CA ASP A 9 -0.28 4.31 22.09
C ASP A 9 1.09 5.02 22.07
N SER A 10 2.03 4.50 22.86
CA SER A 10 3.43 4.97 22.84
C SER A 10 4.11 4.71 21.49
N LEU A 11 3.80 3.57 20.86
CA LEU A 11 4.37 3.22 19.56
C LEU A 11 3.79 4.09 18.43
N ILE A 12 2.48 4.32 18.40
CA ILE A 12 1.84 5.25 17.47
C ILE A 12 2.43 6.65 17.65
N SER A 13 2.56 7.13 18.88
CA SER A 13 3.13 8.46 19.15
C SER A 13 4.53 8.62 18.57
N ARG A 14 5.44 7.67 18.81
CA ARG A 14 6.80 7.68 18.23
C ARG A 14 6.82 7.58 16.71
N LEU A 15 5.91 6.79 16.12
CA LEU A 15 5.78 6.69 14.67
C LEU A 15 5.34 8.05 14.09
N LEU A 16 4.40 8.74 14.72
CA LEU A 16 3.91 10.04 14.24
C LEU A 16 4.85 11.22 14.53
N GLU A 17 5.76 11.12 15.51
CA GLU A 17 6.72 12.19 15.86
C GLU A 17 7.65 12.60 14.71
N VAL A 18 7.87 11.73 13.71
CA VAL A 18 8.75 12.04 12.58
C VAL A 18 8.09 12.85 11.47
N ARG A 19 6.80 13.19 11.57
CA ARG A 19 6.06 14.02 10.60
C ARG A 19 6.76 15.34 10.26
N GLY A 20 7.30 16.04 11.27
CA GLY A 20 8.01 17.31 11.10
C GLY A 20 9.50 17.16 10.76
N CYS A 21 9.99 15.92 10.68
CA CYS A 21 11.41 15.65 10.42
C CYS A 21 11.70 15.56 8.92
N ARG A 22 12.99 15.54 8.57
CA ARG A 22 13.41 15.28 7.19
C ARG A 22 12.88 13.90 6.74
N PRO A 23 12.29 13.79 5.52
CA PRO A 23 11.86 12.51 4.96
C PRO A 23 12.98 11.47 5.01
N GLY A 24 12.64 10.22 5.37
CA GLY A 24 13.61 9.15 5.58
C GLY A 24 14.11 9.00 7.02
N LYS A 25 13.65 9.83 7.98
CA LYS A 25 14.00 9.63 9.39
C LYS A 25 13.41 8.30 9.88
N ILE A 26 14.30 7.45 10.38
CA ILE A 26 13.98 6.14 10.94
C ILE A 26 13.35 6.29 12.32
N VAL A 27 12.30 5.53 12.59
CA VAL A 27 11.69 5.41 13.92
C VAL A 27 12.32 4.20 14.63
N GLN A 28 12.82 4.43 15.84
CA GLN A 28 13.42 3.36 16.64
C GLN A 28 12.32 2.56 17.33
N MET A 29 12.15 1.32 16.90
CA MET A 29 11.23 0.33 17.48
C MET A 29 12.04 -0.88 17.90
N THR A 30 11.78 -1.45 19.07
CA THR A 30 12.45 -2.68 19.50
C THR A 30 11.89 -3.88 18.74
N GLU A 31 12.68 -4.95 18.59
CA GLU A 31 12.20 -6.19 17.96
C GLU A 31 10.97 -6.76 18.69
N ALA A 32 10.92 -6.64 20.03
CA ALA A 32 9.79 -7.10 20.83
C ALA A 32 8.50 -6.33 20.52
N GLU A 33 8.58 -5.00 20.32
CA GLU A 33 7.43 -4.17 19.92
C GLU A 33 6.91 -4.56 18.54
N VAL A 34 7.81 -4.70 17.56
CA VAL A 34 7.43 -5.07 16.18
C VAL A 34 6.82 -6.49 16.15
N ARG A 35 7.41 -7.43 16.89
CA ARG A 35 6.85 -8.77 17.06
C ARG A 35 5.47 -8.72 17.72
N GLY A 36 5.30 -7.90 18.75
CA GLY A 36 4.02 -7.69 19.43
C GLY A 36 2.93 -7.18 18.48
N LEU A 37 3.25 -6.18 17.64
CA LEU A 37 2.34 -5.70 16.60
C LEU A 37 1.89 -6.81 15.67
N CYS A 38 2.82 -7.62 15.16
CA CYS A 38 2.50 -8.73 14.26
C CYS A 38 1.59 -9.76 14.93
N LEU A 39 1.90 -10.16 16.17
CA LEU A 39 1.12 -11.18 16.88
C LEU A 39 -0.29 -10.69 17.20
N LYS A 40 -0.44 -9.45 17.69
CA LYS A 40 -1.75 -8.88 18.06
C LYS A 40 -2.62 -8.55 16.85
N SER A 41 -2.06 -7.97 15.80
CA SER A 41 -2.83 -7.75 14.56
C SER A 41 -3.23 -9.07 13.89
N ARG A 42 -2.36 -10.09 13.90
CA ARG A 42 -2.68 -11.44 13.42
C ARG A 42 -3.87 -12.06 14.17
N GLU A 43 -3.93 -11.93 15.49
CA GLU A 43 -5.08 -12.38 16.29
C GLU A 43 -6.38 -11.70 15.79
N ILE A 44 -6.36 -10.39 15.60
CA ILE A 44 -7.52 -9.61 15.12
C ILE A 44 -7.92 -10.04 13.72
N PHE A 45 -6.97 -10.18 12.79
CA PHE A 45 -7.30 -10.59 11.42
C PHE A 45 -7.95 -11.96 11.36
N LEU A 46 -7.53 -12.92 12.20
CA LEU A 46 -8.14 -14.26 12.27
C LEU A 46 -9.53 -14.25 12.92
N GLN A 47 -9.82 -13.29 13.79
CA GLN A 47 -11.14 -13.12 14.39
C GLN A 47 -12.13 -12.47 13.44
N GLN A 48 -11.67 -11.57 12.57
CA GLN A 48 -12.50 -10.93 11.55
C GLN A 48 -12.63 -11.82 10.30
N PRO A 49 -13.71 -11.69 9.51
CA PRO A 49 -13.89 -12.43 8.26
C PRO A 49 -12.76 -12.19 7.24
N ILE A 50 -12.51 -13.15 6.35
CA ILE A 50 -11.55 -12.99 5.24
C ILE A 50 -12.12 -12.12 4.10
N LEU A 51 -13.44 -12.16 3.92
CA LEU A 51 -14.21 -11.22 3.13
C LEU A 51 -14.90 -10.28 4.11
N LEU A 52 -14.39 -9.07 4.24
CA LEU A 52 -14.93 -8.07 5.16
C LEU A 52 -16.26 -7.54 4.62
N GLU A 53 -17.21 -7.31 5.51
CA GLU A 53 -18.46 -6.59 5.22
C GLU A 53 -18.35 -5.27 6.00
N LEU A 54 -18.32 -4.14 5.30
CA LEU A 54 -18.02 -2.82 5.84
C LEU A 54 -19.17 -1.84 5.52
N GLU A 55 -19.26 -0.77 6.29
CA GLU A 55 -20.25 0.29 6.10
C GLU A 55 -19.52 1.63 5.91
N ALA A 56 -20.07 2.47 5.02
CA ALA A 56 -19.68 3.86 4.89
C ALA A 56 -20.09 4.68 6.15
N PRO A 57 -19.41 5.80 6.45
CA PRO A 57 -18.38 6.45 5.65
C PRO A 57 -16.99 5.85 5.88
N LEU A 58 -16.19 5.73 4.83
CA LEU A 58 -14.78 5.35 4.92
C LEU A 58 -13.94 5.89 3.76
N LYS A 59 -12.62 5.83 3.95
CA LYS A 59 -11.61 6.22 2.97
C LYS A 59 -10.85 5.00 2.50
N ILE A 60 -10.78 4.81 1.19
CA ILE A 60 -10.12 3.68 0.54
C ILE A 60 -8.79 4.14 -0.06
N CYS A 61 -7.72 3.43 0.26
CA CYS A 61 -6.36 3.72 -0.20
C CYS A 61 -5.79 2.51 -0.95
N GLY A 62 -5.08 2.76 -2.05
CA GLY A 62 -4.31 1.77 -2.79
C GLY A 62 -2.91 1.56 -2.20
N ASP A 63 -1.98 1.21 -3.08
CA ASP A 63 -0.60 0.84 -2.76
C ASP A 63 0.16 1.98 -2.04
N ILE A 64 1.02 1.59 -1.08
CA ILE A 64 1.86 2.51 -0.30
C ILE A 64 3.36 2.22 -0.48
N HIS A 65 3.72 0.94 -0.62
CA HIS A 65 5.08 0.48 -0.92
C HIS A 65 6.18 1.16 -0.12
N GLY A 66 6.06 1.18 1.22
CA GLY A 66 7.07 1.75 2.10
C GLY A 66 7.34 3.25 1.91
N GLN A 67 6.48 4.00 1.22
CA GLN A 67 6.54 5.47 1.14
C GLN A 67 5.95 6.11 2.40
N TYR A 68 6.60 5.85 3.54
CA TYR A 68 6.08 6.22 4.87
C TYR A 68 5.77 7.73 5.03
N THR A 69 6.58 8.60 4.42
CA THR A 69 6.32 10.04 4.45
C THR A 69 5.04 10.41 3.72
N ASP A 70 4.74 9.74 2.59
CA ASP A 70 3.51 9.98 1.84
C ASP A 70 2.29 9.37 2.54
N LEU A 71 2.44 8.24 3.25
CA LEU A 71 1.40 7.72 4.13
C LEU A 71 1.00 8.75 5.21
N MET A 72 1.98 9.42 5.83
CA MET A 72 1.69 10.48 6.79
C MET A 72 0.94 11.65 6.15
N ARG A 73 1.34 12.07 4.93
CA ARG A 73 0.65 13.12 4.16
C ARG A 73 -0.78 12.70 3.80
N LEU A 74 -0.99 11.43 3.49
CA LEU A 74 -2.32 10.87 3.21
C LEU A 74 -3.22 11.00 4.44
N PHE A 75 -2.74 10.62 5.63
CA PHE A 75 -3.50 10.82 6.88
C PHE A 75 -3.69 12.29 7.25
N GLU A 76 -2.73 13.17 6.97
CA GLU A 76 -2.91 14.63 7.17
C GLU A 76 -4.03 15.19 6.29
N TYR A 77 -4.21 14.63 5.09
CA TYR A 77 -5.23 15.08 4.13
C TYR A 77 -6.59 14.39 4.33
N GLY A 78 -6.58 13.15 4.81
CA GLY A 78 -7.77 12.33 5.07
C GLY A 78 -8.28 12.36 6.51
N GLY A 79 -7.54 12.93 7.47
CA GLY A 79 -7.81 12.81 8.90
C GLY A 79 -7.15 11.56 9.48
N PHE A 80 -6.49 11.70 10.64
CA PHE A 80 -5.82 10.56 11.28
C PHE A 80 -6.85 9.64 11.93
N PRO A 81 -6.66 8.31 11.95
CA PRO A 81 -7.53 7.43 12.73
C PRO A 81 -7.61 7.88 14.21
N PRO A 82 -8.81 7.96 14.82
CA PRO A 82 -10.11 7.49 14.32
C PRO A 82 -10.99 8.59 13.72
N GLU A 83 -10.45 9.75 13.32
CA GLU A 83 -11.22 10.85 12.70
C GLU A 83 -11.89 10.41 11.38
N ALA A 84 -11.32 9.43 10.70
CA ALA A 84 -11.91 8.77 9.55
C ALA A 84 -11.69 7.25 9.62
N ASN A 85 -12.65 6.49 9.08
CA ASN A 85 -12.50 5.06 8.86
C ASN A 85 -11.66 4.81 7.61
N TYR A 86 -10.84 3.76 7.62
CA TYR A 86 -9.95 3.44 6.50
C TYR A 86 -10.04 1.99 6.06
N LEU A 87 -10.00 1.78 4.74
CA LEU A 87 -9.71 0.50 4.09
C LEU A 87 -8.47 0.68 3.20
N PHE A 88 -7.41 -0.07 3.45
CA PHE A 88 -6.28 -0.15 2.52
C PHE A 88 -6.36 -1.43 1.68
N LEU A 89 -6.00 -1.31 0.41
CA LEU A 89 -6.12 -2.38 -0.58
C LEU A 89 -4.87 -3.25 -0.72
N GLY A 90 -3.89 -3.16 0.18
CA GLY A 90 -2.65 -3.96 0.12
C GLY A 90 -1.43 -3.19 -0.33
N ASP A 91 -0.33 -3.92 -0.55
CA ASP A 91 0.96 -3.43 -1.03
C ASP A 91 1.55 -2.33 -0.14
N TYR A 92 1.77 -2.72 1.10
CA TYR A 92 2.32 -1.88 2.17
C TYR A 92 3.84 -1.81 2.13
N VAL A 93 4.46 -2.93 1.75
CA VAL A 93 5.90 -3.15 1.83
C VAL A 93 6.56 -3.19 0.44
N ASP A 94 7.88 -3.38 0.43
CA ASP A 94 8.76 -3.38 -0.74
C ASP A 94 8.89 -2.03 -1.46
N ARG A 95 9.88 -1.96 -2.37
CA ARG A 95 10.18 -0.88 -3.32
C ARG A 95 10.59 0.46 -2.70
N GLY A 96 9.84 0.95 -1.72
CA GLY A 96 10.17 2.13 -0.94
C GLY A 96 11.23 1.89 0.12
N LYS A 97 11.50 2.94 0.91
CA LYS A 97 12.67 3.00 1.80
C LYS A 97 12.36 2.70 3.27
N GLN A 98 11.08 2.72 3.65
CA GLN A 98 10.62 2.66 5.04
C GLN A 98 9.41 1.73 5.17
N SER A 99 9.49 0.52 4.61
CA SER A 99 8.40 -0.46 4.68
C SER A 99 8.11 -0.87 6.12
N LEU A 100 9.14 -0.94 6.99
CA LEU A 100 8.96 -1.24 8.41
C LEU A 100 8.10 -0.19 9.12
N GLU A 101 8.39 1.11 8.97
CA GLU A 101 7.57 2.16 9.57
C GLU A 101 6.14 2.16 9.02
N THR A 102 5.99 2.01 7.70
CA THR A 102 4.69 1.90 7.04
C THR A 102 3.85 0.80 7.65
N ILE A 103 4.32 -0.45 7.60
CA ILE A 103 3.51 -1.57 8.08
C ILE A 103 3.31 -1.51 9.60
N CYS A 104 4.30 -1.06 10.38
CA CYS A 104 4.15 -0.97 11.83
C CYS A 104 3.08 0.05 12.23
N LEU A 105 2.98 1.20 11.55
CA LEU A 105 1.92 2.18 11.81
C LEU A 105 0.54 1.62 11.44
N LEU A 106 0.42 0.96 10.29
CA LEU A 106 -0.83 0.35 9.84
C LEU A 106 -1.31 -0.75 10.81
N LEU A 107 -0.42 -1.63 11.25
CA LEU A 107 -0.75 -2.67 12.24
C LEU A 107 -1.08 -2.07 13.62
N ALA A 108 -0.39 -1.00 14.03
CA ALA A 108 -0.70 -0.31 15.28
C ALA A 108 -2.10 0.32 15.24
N TYR A 109 -2.49 0.95 14.13
CA TYR A 109 -3.85 1.44 13.95
C TYR A 109 -4.87 0.31 13.86
N LYS A 110 -4.55 -0.83 13.23
CA LYS A 110 -5.43 -2.00 13.24
C LYS A 110 -5.70 -2.50 14.67
N ILE A 111 -4.69 -2.52 15.52
CA ILE A 111 -4.85 -2.94 16.92
C ILE A 111 -5.63 -1.90 17.72
N LYS A 112 -5.37 -0.61 17.50
CA LYS A 112 -6.02 0.47 18.25
C LYS A 112 -7.49 0.67 17.86
N TYR A 113 -7.81 0.49 16.58
CA TYR A 113 -9.12 0.76 15.99
C TYR A 113 -9.59 -0.42 15.10
N PRO A 114 -9.79 -1.62 15.69
CA PRO A 114 -10.04 -2.84 14.92
C PRO A 114 -11.32 -2.79 14.07
N GLU A 115 -12.30 -1.97 14.46
CA GLU A 115 -13.59 -1.81 13.78
C GLU A 115 -13.70 -0.54 12.92
N ASN A 116 -12.62 0.25 12.81
CA ASN A 116 -12.57 1.49 12.01
C ASN A 116 -11.39 1.53 11.04
N PHE A 117 -10.46 0.57 11.14
CA PHE A 117 -9.25 0.51 10.34
C PHE A 117 -9.04 -0.90 9.77
N PHE A 118 -9.01 -1.01 8.45
CA PHE A 118 -9.03 -2.27 7.73
C PHE A 118 -7.89 -2.34 6.71
N LEU A 119 -7.28 -3.51 6.60
CA LEU A 119 -6.12 -3.77 5.76
C LEU A 119 -6.39 -5.05 4.97
N LEU A 120 -6.49 -4.95 3.64
CA LEU A 120 -6.53 -6.11 2.75
C LEU A 120 -5.13 -6.62 2.45
N ARG A 121 -5.04 -7.78 1.82
CA ARG A 121 -3.78 -8.36 1.37
C ARG A 121 -3.47 -7.94 -0.07
N GLY A 122 -2.31 -7.34 -0.30
CA GLY A 122 -1.76 -7.16 -1.64
C GLY A 122 -0.84 -8.32 -2.04
N ASN A 123 -0.36 -8.31 -3.28
CA ASN A 123 0.55 -9.36 -3.75
C ASN A 123 1.95 -9.24 -3.13
N HIS A 124 2.33 -8.07 -2.60
CA HIS A 124 3.59 -7.89 -1.86
C HIS A 124 3.52 -8.39 -0.41
N GLU A 125 2.33 -8.68 0.12
CA GLU A 125 2.16 -9.34 1.43
C GLU A 125 2.26 -10.87 1.33
N CYS A 126 3.21 -11.37 0.53
CA CYS A 126 3.59 -12.78 0.47
C CYS A 126 5.11 -12.97 0.45
N ALA A 127 5.59 -14.11 0.95
CA ALA A 127 7.00 -14.33 1.19
C ALA A 127 7.82 -14.37 -0.11
N SER A 128 7.29 -14.96 -1.18
CA SER A 128 8.00 -15.09 -2.46
C SER A 128 8.32 -13.73 -3.08
N ILE A 129 7.40 -12.77 -3.00
CA ILE A 129 7.55 -11.43 -3.56
C ILE A 129 8.42 -10.54 -2.66
N ASN A 130 8.06 -10.41 -1.38
CA ASN A 130 8.78 -9.49 -0.50
C ASN A 130 10.16 -10.00 -0.04
N ARG A 131 10.52 -11.23 -0.43
CA ARG A 131 11.88 -11.75 -0.35
C ARG A 131 12.85 -11.03 -1.29
N ILE A 132 12.38 -10.54 -2.44
CA ILE A 132 13.22 -10.03 -3.52
C ILE A 132 13.03 -8.54 -3.81
N TYR A 133 11.90 -7.94 -3.42
CA TYR A 133 11.58 -6.54 -3.72
C TYR A 133 11.86 -5.53 -2.59
N GLY A 134 12.48 -5.97 -1.50
CA GLY A 134 13.16 -5.10 -0.54
C GLY A 134 12.85 -5.35 0.94
N PHE A 135 11.67 -5.83 1.28
CA PHE A 135 11.24 -5.93 2.68
C PHE A 135 12.05 -6.94 3.49
N TYR A 136 12.39 -8.08 2.90
CA TYR A 136 13.30 -9.05 3.53
C TYR A 136 14.65 -8.42 3.87
N ASP A 137 15.24 -7.70 2.92
CA ASP A 137 16.55 -7.07 3.11
C ASP A 137 16.45 -5.93 4.13
N GLU A 138 15.35 -5.19 4.17
CA GLU A 138 15.09 -4.17 5.19
C GLU A 138 15.01 -4.80 6.59
N CYS A 139 14.22 -5.87 6.76
CA CYS A 139 14.10 -6.62 8.00
C CYS A 139 15.45 -7.19 8.45
N LYS A 140 16.18 -7.85 7.54
CA LYS A 140 17.48 -8.47 7.82
C LYS A 140 18.52 -7.43 8.25
N ARG A 141 18.51 -6.25 7.62
CA ARG A 141 19.47 -5.17 7.90
C ARG A 141 19.18 -4.45 9.21
N ARG A 142 17.90 -4.20 9.52
CA ARG A 142 17.50 -3.40 10.70
C ARG A 142 17.23 -4.25 11.94
N TYR A 143 16.88 -5.51 11.75
CA TYR A 143 16.57 -6.47 12.80
C TYR A 143 17.23 -7.81 12.48
N ASN A 144 16.44 -8.80 12.03
CA ASN A 144 16.91 -10.12 11.67
C ASN A 144 15.88 -10.83 10.77
N VAL A 145 16.27 -11.99 10.24
CA VAL A 145 15.42 -12.82 9.35
C VAL A 145 14.22 -13.42 10.10
N LYS A 146 14.31 -13.64 11.41
CA LYS A 146 13.21 -14.20 12.20
C LYS A 146 12.04 -13.21 12.27
N LEU A 147 12.33 -11.91 12.36
CA LEU A 147 11.29 -10.88 12.33
C LEU A 147 10.55 -10.83 10.99
N TRP A 148 11.27 -10.97 9.86
CA TRP A 148 10.62 -11.09 8.54
C TRP A 148 9.66 -12.29 8.48
N LYS A 149 10.05 -13.45 9.03
CA LYS A 149 9.14 -14.61 9.13
C LYS A 149 7.91 -14.32 9.99
N THR A 150 8.07 -13.56 11.07
CA THR A 150 6.92 -13.11 11.89
C THR A 150 5.97 -12.21 11.10
N PHE A 151 6.50 -11.31 10.25
CA PHE A 151 5.67 -10.55 9.32
C PHE A 151 4.96 -11.46 8.31
N THR A 152 5.64 -12.46 7.74
CA THR A 152 5.02 -13.46 6.86
C THR A 152 3.85 -14.17 7.55
N ASP A 153 4.01 -14.61 8.80
CA ASP A 153 2.95 -15.25 9.57
C ASP A 153 1.74 -14.33 9.80
N CYS A 154 2.00 -13.02 9.94
CA CYS A 154 0.96 -12.00 10.05
C CYS A 154 0.25 -11.76 8.70
N PHE A 155 1.02 -11.58 7.62
CA PHE A 155 0.50 -11.34 6.27
C PHE A 155 -0.35 -12.50 5.74
N ASN A 156 0.03 -13.74 6.08
CA ASN A 156 -0.75 -14.93 5.76
C ASN A 156 -2.15 -14.95 6.39
N CYS A 157 -2.43 -14.04 7.34
CA CYS A 157 -3.71 -13.89 8.00
C CYS A 157 -4.52 -12.68 7.53
N LEU A 158 -4.02 -11.84 6.63
CA LEU A 158 -4.78 -10.69 6.14
C LEU A 158 -6.06 -11.12 5.40
N PRO A 159 -7.17 -10.35 5.52
CA PRO A 159 -8.35 -10.52 4.67
C PRO A 159 -8.02 -10.19 3.21
N ILE A 160 -8.78 -10.76 2.29
CA ILE A 160 -8.46 -10.75 0.85
C ILE A 160 -9.33 -9.75 0.09
N ALA A 161 -10.56 -9.54 0.54
CA ALA A 161 -11.51 -8.65 -0.09
C ALA A 161 -12.42 -7.99 0.96
N ALA A 162 -13.10 -6.93 0.55
CA ALA A 162 -14.16 -6.30 1.32
C ALA A 162 -15.36 -5.99 0.41
N ILE A 163 -16.55 -5.94 0.99
CA ILE A 163 -17.74 -5.37 0.35
C ILE A 163 -18.20 -4.23 1.25
N ILE A 164 -18.43 -3.05 0.66
CA ILE A 164 -18.91 -1.85 1.36
C ILE A 164 -20.38 -1.66 1.00
N ASP A 165 -21.23 -1.62 2.03
CA ASP A 165 -22.69 -1.44 1.95
C ASP A 165 -23.34 -2.30 0.86
N GLU A 166 -22.88 -3.54 0.72
CA GLU A 166 -23.37 -4.50 -0.29
C GLU A 166 -23.23 -4.02 -1.75
N LYS A 167 -22.51 -2.93 -2.04
CA LYS A 167 -22.45 -2.29 -3.37
C LYS A 167 -21.05 -2.13 -3.96
N ILE A 168 -20.01 -2.00 -3.14
CA ILE A 168 -18.64 -1.81 -3.64
C ILE A 168 -17.77 -3.00 -3.27
N PHE A 169 -17.37 -3.80 -4.25
CA PHE A 169 -16.41 -4.90 -4.05
C PHE A 169 -14.98 -4.38 -4.13
N CYS A 170 -14.19 -4.66 -3.09
CA CYS A 170 -12.82 -4.20 -2.95
C CYS A 170 -11.86 -5.39 -2.87
N CYS A 171 -10.78 -5.35 -3.67
CA CYS A 171 -9.66 -6.29 -3.60
C CYS A 171 -8.38 -5.60 -4.09
N HIS A 172 -7.23 -6.25 -3.98
CA HIS A 172 -5.98 -5.65 -4.46
C HIS A 172 -5.86 -5.72 -5.99
N GLY A 173 -5.86 -6.94 -6.52
CA GLY A 173 -5.72 -7.26 -7.93
C GLY A 173 -7.05 -7.04 -8.65
N GLY A 174 -7.82 -8.10 -8.85
CA GLY A 174 -9.07 -7.94 -9.57
C GLY A 174 -9.94 -9.19 -9.53
N LEU A 175 -10.65 -9.43 -10.62
CA LEU A 175 -11.56 -10.57 -10.71
C LEU A 175 -10.81 -11.88 -10.99
N SER A 176 -11.48 -13.00 -10.76
CA SER A 176 -11.00 -14.34 -11.12
C SER A 176 -12.02 -15.07 -12.00
N PRO A 177 -11.59 -15.86 -13.01
CA PRO A 177 -12.50 -16.76 -13.71
C PRO A 177 -13.10 -17.83 -12.78
N ASP A 178 -12.43 -18.11 -11.66
CA ASP A 178 -12.90 -19.06 -10.65
C ASP A 178 -13.91 -18.43 -9.69
N LEU A 179 -14.07 -17.11 -9.65
CA LEU A 179 -15.00 -16.42 -8.75
C LEU A 179 -16.42 -16.43 -9.29
N GLN A 180 -17.22 -17.39 -8.83
CA GLN A 180 -18.63 -17.52 -9.16
C GLN A 180 -19.55 -17.12 -8.00
N SER A 181 -19.08 -17.27 -6.75
CA SER A 181 -19.79 -16.91 -5.52
C SER A 181 -18.84 -16.36 -4.47
N MET A 182 -19.29 -15.35 -3.72
CA MET A 182 -18.54 -14.79 -2.58
C MET A 182 -18.23 -15.82 -1.50
N GLU A 183 -19.01 -16.91 -1.41
CA GLU A 183 -18.72 -18.04 -0.53
C GLU A 183 -17.37 -18.70 -0.82
N GLN A 184 -16.89 -18.63 -2.07
CA GLN A 184 -15.56 -19.15 -2.41
C GLN A 184 -14.46 -18.36 -1.72
N ILE A 185 -14.61 -17.03 -1.59
CA ILE A 185 -13.69 -16.19 -0.82
C ILE A 185 -13.80 -16.52 0.67
N ARG A 186 -15.03 -16.59 1.21
CA ARG A 186 -15.27 -16.87 2.64
C ARG A 186 -14.70 -18.21 3.11
N ARG A 187 -14.59 -19.21 2.22
CA ARG A 187 -14.06 -20.55 2.52
C ARG A 187 -12.53 -20.66 2.46
N ILE A 188 -11.82 -19.63 2.01
CA ILE A 188 -10.35 -19.62 2.04
C ILE A 188 -9.90 -19.62 3.51
N MET A 189 -9.19 -20.66 3.91
CA MET A 189 -8.69 -20.81 5.28
C MET A 189 -7.42 -19.99 5.49
N ARG A 190 -7.31 -19.34 6.64
CA ARG A 190 -6.10 -18.61 7.08
C ARG A 190 -5.47 -19.28 8.30
N PRO A 191 -4.14 -19.25 8.47
CA PRO A 191 -3.14 -18.64 7.58
C PRO A 191 -2.96 -19.41 6.28
N THR A 192 -2.74 -18.70 5.16
CA THR A 192 -2.40 -19.30 3.86
C THR A 192 -1.34 -18.48 3.15
N ASP A 193 -0.47 -19.12 2.39
CA ASP A 193 0.37 -18.44 1.41
C ASP A 193 -0.45 -18.09 0.15
N VAL A 194 0.09 -17.24 -0.72
CA VAL A 194 -0.50 -16.93 -2.03
C VAL A 194 -0.04 -17.99 -3.03
N PRO A 195 -0.95 -18.78 -3.63
CA PRO A 195 -0.58 -19.76 -4.66
C PRO A 195 -0.17 -19.06 -5.96
N ASP A 196 0.52 -19.78 -6.84
CA ASP A 196 0.95 -19.25 -8.14
C ASP A 196 -0.20 -19.11 -9.15
N THR A 197 -1.36 -19.74 -8.89
CA THR A 197 -2.56 -19.73 -9.74
C THR A 197 -3.85 -19.87 -8.94
N GLY A 198 -4.99 -19.55 -9.56
CA GLY A 198 -6.34 -19.78 -9.04
C GLY A 198 -6.88 -18.60 -8.23
N LEU A 199 -8.09 -18.76 -7.67
CA LEU A 199 -8.86 -17.67 -7.05
C LEU A 199 -8.06 -16.68 -6.17
N LEU A 200 -7.27 -17.17 -5.21
CA LEU A 200 -6.51 -16.29 -4.31
C LEU A 200 -5.38 -15.56 -5.05
N CYS A 201 -4.72 -16.21 -6.02
CA CYS A 201 -3.74 -15.55 -6.87
C CYS A 201 -4.43 -14.42 -7.64
N ASP A 202 -5.55 -14.71 -8.29
CA ASP A 202 -6.21 -13.77 -9.18
C ASP A 202 -6.74 -12.53 -8.45
N LEU A 203 -7.32 -12.70 -7.26
CA LEU A 203 -7.77 -11.59 -6.41
C LEU A 203 -6.64 -10.61 -6.04
N LEU A 204 -5.38 -11.05 -6.12
CA LEU A 204 -4.18 -10.26 -5.81
C LEU A 204 -3.38 -9.85 -7.05
N TRP A 205 -3.62 -10.42 -8.22
CA TRP A 205 -2.73 -10.24 -9.38
C TRP A 205 -3.41 -9.88 -10.70
N SER A 206 -4.72 -10.10 -10.85
CA SER A 206 -5.38 -9.85 -12.13
C SER A 206 -5.55 -8.34 -12.41
N ASP A 207 -5.57 -7.99 -13.69
CA ASP A 207 -5.66 -6.59 -14.14
C ASP A 207 -6.81 -6.38 -15.14
N PRO A 208 -7.50 -5.23 -15.10
CA PRO A 208 -8.42 -4.84 -16.17
C PRO A 208 -7.65 -4.50 -17.45
N ASP A 209 -8.17 -4.89 -18.60
CA ASP A 209 -7.65 -4.51 -19.91
C ASP A 209 -8.79 -4.12 -20.86
N LYS A 210 -8.66 -2.95 -21.50
CA LYS A 210 -9.67 -2.39 -22.42
C LYS A 210 -9.69 -3.08 -23.77
N ASP A 211 -8.58 -3.70 -24.16
CA ASP A 211 -8.40 -4.34 -25.45
C ASP A 211 -8.73 -5.84 -25.40
N VAL A 212 -9.07 -6.36 -24.20
CA VAL A 212 -9.48 -7.74 -23.95
C VAL A 212 -11.01 -7.87 -23.88
N GLN A 213 -11.54 -8.92 -24.52
CA GLN A 213 -12.92 -9.38 -24.33
C GLN A 213 -12.91 -10.71 -23.58
N GLY A 214 -13.62 -10.79 -22.45
CA GLY A 214 -13.52 -11.94 -21.56
C GLY A 214 -12.22 -11.93 -20.76
N TRP A 215 -11.47 -13.03 -20.80
CA TRP A 215 -10.20 -13.21 -20.09
C TRP A 215 -9.03 -13.27 -21.08
N GLY A 216 -7.92 -12.64 -20.73
CA GLY A 216 -6.70 -12.61 -21.53
C GLY A 216 -5.46 -13.00 -20.73
N GLU A 217 -4.33 -13.13 -21.43
CA GLU A 217 -3.02 -13.30 -20.79
C GLU A 217 -2.61 -12.01 -20.06
N ASN A 218 -1.86 -12.15 -18.98
CA ASN A 218 -1.32 -11.01 -18.22
C ASN A 218 0.19 -10.91 -18.44
N ASP A 219 0.66 -9.74 -18.88
CA ASP A 219 2.08 -9.45 -19.15
C ASP A 219 2.98 -9.61 -17.92
N ARG A 220 2.40 -9.64 -16.71
CA ARG A 220 3.12 -9.97 -15.48
C ARG A 220 3.59 -11.43 -15.41
N GLY A 221 3.09 -12.30 -16.30
CA GLY A 221 3.37 -13.73 -16.30
C GLY A 221 2.68 -14.50 -15.18
N VAL A 222 1.67 -13.90 -14.54
CA VAL A 222 0.88 -14.47 -13.45
C VAL A 222 -0.56 -13.97 -13.54
N SER A 223 -1.53 -14.83 -13.21
CA SER A 223 -2.96 -14.56 -13.33
C SER A 223 -3.39 -14.14 -14.76
N PHE A 224 -4.45 -13.33 -14.86
CA PHE A 224 -5.15 -13.00 -16.10
C PHE A 224 -5.39 -11.49 -16.23
N THR A 225 -5.67 -11.06 -17.44
CA THR A 225 -6.35 -9.79 -17.71
C THR A 225 -7.85 -10.02 -17.90
N PHE A 226 -8.69 -9.02 -17.64
CA PHE A 226 -10.14 -9.13 -17.83
C PHE A 226 -10.76 -7.88 -18.46
N GLY A 227 -11.71 -8.13 -19.38
CA GLY A 227 -12.40 -7.09 -20.14
C GLY A 227 -13.54 -6.40 -19.39
N GLY A 228 -14.03 -5.29 -19.95
CA GLY A 228 -15.18 -4.56 -19.41
C GLY A 228 -16.49 -5.38 -19.38
N ASP A 229 -16.61 -6.39 -20.25
CA ASP A 229 -17.76 -7.31 -20.23
C ASP A 229 -17.73 -8.26 -19.02
N VAL A 230 -16.54 -8.64 -18.54
CA VAL A 230 -16.37 -9.45 -17.32
C VAL A 230 -16.78 -8.63 -16.10
N VAL A 231 -16.33 -7.37 -16.01
CA VAL A 231 -16.74 -6.42 -14.96
C VAL A 231 -18.26 -6.30 -14.92
N ASN A 232 -18.88 -6.01 -16.07
CA ASN A 232 -20.32 -5.84 -16.14
C ASN A 232 -21.10 -7.10 -15.71
N LYS A 233 -20.68 -8.29 -16.18
CA LYS A 233 -21.30 -9.57 -15.80
C LYS A 233 -21.17 -9.85 -14.30
N PHE A 234 -20.00 -9.57 -13.72
CA PHE A 234 -19.74 -9.77 -12.30
C PHE A 234 -20.65 -8.88 -11.44
N LEU A 235 -20.68 -7.58 -11.73
CA LEU A 235 -21.50 -6.63 -10.99
C LEU A 235 -22.99 -6.99 -11.06
N ASN A 236 -23.51 -7.26 -12.25
CA ASN A 236 -24.92 -7.67 -12.42
C ASN A 236 -25.26 -8.98 -11.69
N ARG A 237 -24.34 -9.94 -11.66
CA ARG A 237 -24.56 -11.24 -11.01
C ARG A 237 -24.67 -11.09 -9.49
N HIS A 238 -23.91 -10.17 -8.91
CA HIS A 238 -23.78 -10.00 -7.46
C HIS A 238 -24.53 -8.77 -6.92
N ASP A 239 -25.30 -8.08 -7.76
CA ASP A 239 -26.02 -6.84 -7.44
C ASP A 239 -25.12 -5.73 -6.86
N LEU A 240 -23.91 -5.61 -7.41
CA LEU A 240 -22.90 -4.61 -7.04
C LEU A 240 -22.89 -3.46 -8.05
N ASP A 241 -22.42 -2.29 -7.60
CA ASP A 241 -22.34 -1.09 -8.44
C ASP A 241 -20.90 -0.78 -8.90
N LEU A 242 -19.90 -1.13 -8.09
CA LEU A 242 -18.51 -0.75 -8.32
C LEU A 242 -17.52 -1.83 -7.88
N ILE A 243 -16.45 -1.99 -8.65
CA ILE A 243 -15.22 -2.66 -8.19
C ILE A 243 -14.18 -1.58 -7.86
N CYS A 244 -13.62 -1.63 -6.66
CA CYS A 244 -12.50 -0.79 -6.25
C CYS A 244 -11.25 -1.65 -6.07
N ARG A 245 -10.17 -1.32 -6.78
CA ARG A 245 -8.93 -2.11 -6.77
C ARG A 245 -7.68 -1.25 -6.78
N ALA A 246 -6.47 -1.84 -6.68
CA ALA A 246 -5.20 -1.11 -6.61
C ALA A 246 -4.15 -1.58 -7.64
N HIS A 247 -2.92 -1.98 -7.25
CA HIS A 247 -1.95 -2.80 -8.01
C HIS A 247 -1.35 -2.25 -9.33
N GLN A 248 -1.98 -1.26 -9.97
CA GLN A 248 -1.47 -0.59 -11.17
C GLN A 248 -1.26 0.90 -10.87
N VAL A 249 -0.06 1.38 -11.22
CA VAL A 249 0.25 2.81 -11.18
C VAL A 249 -0.64 3.52 -12.21
N VAL A 250 -1.37 4.53 -11.75
CA VAL A 250 -2.25 5.38 -12.59
C VAL A 250 -1.87 6.84 -12.39
N GLU A 251 -1.92 7.64 -13.47
CA GLU A 251 -1.34 8.98 -13.52
C GLU A 251 -1.88 9.92 -12.43
N ASP A 252 -3.20 9.96 -12.25
CA ASP A 252 -3.86 10.85 -11.29
C ASP A 252 -4.05 10.20 -9.91
N GLY A 253 -3.46 9.03 -9.66
CA GLY A 253 -3.67 8.25 -8.44
C GLY A 253 -5.02 7.53 -8.36
N TYR A 254 -5.92 7.78 -9.34
CA TYR A 254 -7.07 6.94 -9.61
C TYR A 254 -7.35 6.87 -11.13
N GLU A 255 -7.97 5.80 -11.59
CA GLU A 255 -8.42 5.67 -12.98
C GLU A 255 -9.70 4.83 -13.06
N PHE A 256 -10.67 5.27 -13.86
CA PHE A 256 -11.91 4.53 -14.09
C PHE A 256 -11.80 3.61 -15.31
N PHE A 257 -12.43 2.45 -15.19
CA PHE A 257 -12.57 1.45 -16.25
C PHE A 257 -14.05 1.07 -16.45
N ALA A 258 -14.38 0.46 -17.59
CA ALA A 258 -15.69 -0.09 -17.91
C ALA A 258 -16.86 0.87 -17.59
N LYS A 259 -16.84 2.10 -18.14
CA LYS A 259 -17.87 3.13 -17.88
C LYS A 259 -18.06 3.45 -16.38
N ARG A 260 -16.95 3.52 -15.63
CA ARG A 260 -16.90 3.79 -14.18
C ARG A 260 -17.42 2.66 -13.30
N GLN A 261 -17.57 1.45 -13.84
CA GLN A 261 -17.93 0.25 -13.08
C GLN A 261 -16.74 -0.35 -12.30
N LEU A 262 -15.52 0.06 -12.64
CA LEU A 262 -14.31 -0.28 -11.88
C LEU A 262 -13.44 0.96 -11.71
N VAL A 263 -12.83 1.12 -10.54
CA VAL A 263 -11.84 2.15 -10.25
C VAL A 263 -10.55 1.52 -9.72
N THR A 264 -9.42 1.91 -10.31
CA THR A 264 -8.08 1.62 -9.81
C THR A 264 -7.63 2.78 -8.94
N LEU A 265 -7.10 2.50 -7.74
CA LEU A 265 -6.51 3.46 -6.81
C LEU A 265 -5.04 3.15 -6.61
N PHE A 266 -4.20 4.18 -6.62
CA PHE A 266 -2.78 4.05 -6.32
C PHE A 266 -2.36 5.20 -5.41
N SER A 267 -1.89 4.91 -4.20
CA SER A 267 -1.72 5.93 -3.15
C SER A 267 -0.26 6.37 -2.92
N ALA A 268 0.70 5.82 -3.66
CA ALA A 268 2.11 6.18 -3.61
C ALA A 268 2.47 7.18 -4.74
N PRO A 269 2.54 8.50 -4.47
CA PRO A 269 2.91 9.50 -5.47
C PRO A 269 4.38 9.38 -5.88
N ASN A 270 4.68 9.71 -7.14
CA ASN A 270 6.01 9.63 -7.73
C ASN A 270 6.67 8.27 -7.42
N TYR A 271 5.95 7.20 -7.77
CA TYR A 271 6.26 5.84 -7.38
C TYR A 271 7.70 5.46 -7.77
N CYS A 272 8.44 4.87 -6.82
CA CYS A 272 9.86 4.54 -6.95
C CYS A 272 10.79 5.71 -7.34
N GLY A 273 10.29 6.94 -7.46
CA GLY A 273 11.03 8.07 -8.04
C GLY A 273 11.23 7.97 -9.55
N GLU A 274 10.51 7.07 -10.22
CA GLU A 274 10.61 6.76 -11.66
C GLU A 274 9.36 7.21 -12.42
N PHE A 275 8.20 7.22 -11.75
CA PHE A 275 6.93 7.69 -12.29
C PHE A 275 6.65 9.12 -11.81
N ASP A 276 5.88 9.88 -12.58
CA ASP A 276 5.40 11.22 -12.20
C ASP A 276 3.93 11.20 -11.71
N ASN A 277 3.43 10.03 -11.32
CA ASN A 277 2.05 9.83 -10.89
C ASN A 277 1.72 10.56 -9.57
N ALA A 278 0.46 10.95 -9.39
CA ALA A 278 -0.09 11.32 -8.10
C ALA A 278 -0.49 10.09 -7.28
N GLY A 279 -0.71 10.29 -5.98
CA GLY A 279 -1.37 9.33 -5.10
C GLY A 279 -2.86 9.70 -4.97
N GLY A 280 -3.75 8.72 -4.95
CA GLY A 280 -5.19 8.92 -4.78
C GLY A 280 -5.73 8.21 -3.55
N MET A 281 -6.82 8.75 -3.01
CA MET A 281 -7.66 8.12 -1.98
C MET A 281 -9.12 8.40 -2.31
N MET A 282 -9.97 7.37 -2.27
CA MET A 282 -11.40 7.50 -2.51
C MET A 282 -12.14 7.63 -1.18
N SER A 283 -12.90 8.70 -1.00
CA SER A 283 -13.84 8.83 0.13
C SER A 283 -15.21 8.37 -0.32
N VAL A 284 -15.80 7.44 0.43
CA VAL A 284 -17.17 6.96 0.28
C VAL A 284 -17.95 7.51 1.47
N ASP A 285 -18.97 8.32 1.19
CA ASP A 285 -19.86 8.83 2.25
C ASP A 285 -21.05 7.90 2.51
N GLU A 286 -21.86 8.21 3.51
CA GLU A 286 -23.06 7.45 3.93
C GLU A 286 -24.10 7.25 2.82
N THR A 287 -24.03 8.03 1.74
CA THR A 287 -24.91 7.91 0.56
C THR A 287 -24.28 7.13 -0.59
N LEU A 288 -23.11 6.54 -0.35
CA LEU A 288 -22.23 5.90 -1.35
C LEU A 288 -21.71 6.84 -2.43
N MET A 289 -21.75 8.16 -2.19
CA MET A 289 -21.11 9.10 -3.09
C MET A 289 -19.59 8.96 -2.96
N CYS A 290 -18.95 8.60 -4.07
CA CYS A 290 -17.51 8.45 -4.16
C CYS A 290 -16.87 9.76 -4.62
N SER A 291 -15.91 10.28 -3.85
CA SER A 291 -15.07 11.44 -4.19
C SER A 291 -13.60 11.12 -4.03
N PHE A 292 -12.71 11.83 -4.75
CA PHE A 292 -11.28 11.53 -4.78
C PHE A 292 -10.46 12.67 -4.19
N GLN A 293 -9.53 12.31 -3.31
CA GLN A 293 -8.53 13.21 -2.74
C GLN A 293 -7.16 12.87 -3.32
N ILE A 294 -6.56 13.82 -4.04
CA ILE A 294 -5.34 13.59 -4.83
C ILE A 294 -4.12 14.22 -4.14
N LEU A 295 -3.15 13.38 -3.80
CA LEU A 295 -1.86 13.74 -3.27
C LEU A 295 -0.84 13.86 -4.41
N LYS A 296 -0.60 15.08 -4.89
CA LYS A 296 0.45 15.33 -5.88
C LYS A 296 1.84 15.03 -5.30
N PRO A 297 2.81 14.62 -6.15
CA PRO A 297 4.21 14.49 -5.76
C PRO A 297 4.68 15.73 -5.01
N SER A 298 5.44 15.53 -3.94
CA SER A 298 6.09 16.68 -3.30
C SER A 298 7.07 17.29 -4.30
N GLU A 299 7.01 18.62 -4.49
CA GLU A 299 8.01 19.29 -5.31
C GLU A 299 9.38 18.92 -4.77
N LYS A 300 10.23 18.34 -5.64
CA LYS A 300 11.66 18.20 -5.34
C LYS A 300 12.13 19.62 -5.03
N LYS A 301 12.27 19.98 -3.73
CA LYS A 301 12.99 21.19 -3.34
C LYS A 301 14.23 21.20 -4.20
N ALA A 302 14.31 22.19 -5.09
CA ALA A 302 15.31 22.26 -6.13
C ALA A 302 16.62 21.79 -5.52
N LYS A 303 17.24 20.75 -6.13
CA LYS A 303 18.60 20.29 -5.79
C LYS A 303 19.34 21.54 -5.38
N TYR A 304 19.73 21.64 -4.10
CA TYR A 304 20.41 22.81 -3.56
C TYR A 304 21.36 23.27 -4.65
N GLN A 305 21.04 24.39 -5.31
CA GLN A 305 22.00 25.03 -6.17
C GLN A 305 23.13 25.28 -5.21
N TYR A 306 24.20 24.52 -5.39
CA TYR A 306 25.45 24.78 -4.74
C TYR A 306 25.71 26.23 -5.15
N GLY A 307 25.39 27.15 -4.26
CA GLY A 307 25.74 28.54 -4.40
C GLY A 307 27.24 28.50 -4.47
N GLY A 308 27.75 28.52 -5.71
CA GLY A 308 29.15 28.72 -5.97
C GLY A 308 29.47 30.05 -5.34
N MET A 309 29.92 30.03 -4.08
CA MET A 309 30.86 31.02 -3.61
C MET A 309 31.98 30.96 -4.64
N TYR A 310 32.01 31.96 -5.51
CA TYR A 310 33.22 32.40 -6.17
C TYR A 310 34.21 32.79 -5.06
N SER A 311 34.80 31.81 -4.38
CA SER A 311 36.03 31.94 -3.64
C SER A 311 37.15 31.69 -4.64
N GLY A 312 37.89 32.77 -4.91
CA GLY A 312 39.07 32.90 -5.76
C GLY A 312 39.66 31.64 -6.38
N ARG A 313 39.68 31.60 -7.72
CA ARG A 313 40.74 30.88 -8.43
C ARG A 313 42.10 31.46 -8.03
N PRO A 314 43.12 30.65 -7.73
CA PRO A 314 44.48 31.16 -7.57
C PRO A 314 44.93 31.81 -8.88
N ILE A 315 45.35 33.07 -8.82
CA ILE A 315 45.91 33.80 -9.96
C ILE A 315 47.26 33.18 -10.31
N THR A 316 47.44 32.78 -11.57
CA THR A 316 48.73 32.35 -12.12
C THR A 316 49.71 33.53 -12.12
N PRO A 317 50.96 33.40 -11.65
CA PRO A 317 51.89 34.53 -11.63
C PRO A 317 52.24 34.99 -13.05
N PRO A 318 52.33 36.30 -13.32
CA PRO A 318 52.71 36.80 -14.63
C PRO A 318 54.17 36.44 -14.96
N ARG A 319 54.40 35.91 -16.17
CA ARG A 319 55.74 35.66 -16.72
C ARG A 319 56.47 36.99 -16.89
N GLY A 320 57.63 37.12 -16.24
CA GLY A 320 58.51 38.27 -16.40
C GLY A 320 59.04 38.42 -17.84
N PRO A 321 59.36 39.66 -18.27
CA PRO A 321 59.79 39.94 -19.64
C PRO A 321 61.17 39.33 -19.94
N PRO A 322 61.44 38.96 -21.20
CA PRO A 322 62.70 38.35 -21.58
C PRO A 322 63.83 39.39 -21.53
N LYS A 323 64.90 39.09 -20.79
CA LYS A 323 66.13 39.90 -20.84
C LYS A 323 66.73 39.81 -22.24
N LYS A 324 66.83 40.95 -22.92
CA LYS A 324 67.78 41.16 -24.02
C LYS A 324 69.07 41.72 -23.41
N ASN A 325 70.17 41.02 -23.67
CA ASN A 325 71.60 41.33 -23.47
C ASN A 325 71.99 42.31 -22.37
#